data_AF-A0A6A6MVU0-F1
#
_entry.id   AF-A0A6A6MVU0-F1
#
_cell.length_a   1.000
_cell.length_b   1.000
_cell.length_c   1.000
_cell.angle_alpha   90.00
_cell.angle_beta   90.00
_cell.angle_gamma   90.00
#
_symmetry.space_group_name_H-M   'P 1'
#
loop_
_entity.id
_entity.type
_entity.pdbx_description
1 polymer ?
#
loop_
_entity_poly.entity_id
_entity_poly.type
_entity_poly.pdbx_seq_one_letter_code
_entity_poly.pdbx_strand_id
1 'polypeptide(L)'
;MLEDTPVATFQSPPLVAVVNNELYSLETSSNELKVYSKRTKTWRKFGPVPVRADSSRGWGVAFKSLGNELLLIGSSTSMVSYSGDGMAIYTCRPDAEAERLQWRPLEWQKQTKQLYIELFCYGSLNFNPPSSNY
;
A
#
# COMPACT_ATOMS: atom_id res chain seq x y z
N MET A 1 -12.60 -3.77 39.59
CA MET A 1 -11.55 -3.12 38.81
C MET A 1 -11.39 -3.96 37.55
N LEU A 2 -11.51 -3.36 36.37
CA LEU A 2 -11.47 -4.10 35.10
C LEU A 2 -10.00 -4.32 34.75
N GLU A 3 -9.60 -5.57 34.62
CA GLU A 3 -8.26 -5.98 34.19
C GLU A 3 -7.98 -5.40 32.79
N ASP A 4 -6.86 -4.66 32.65
CA ASP A 4 -6.29 -4.24 31.38
C ASP A 4 -5.75 -5.45 30.62
N THR A 5 -6.66 -6.30 30.12
CA THR A 5 -6.29 -7.28 29.10
C THR A 5 -6.12 -6.48 27.82
N PRO A 6 -4.91 -6.33 27.25
CA PRO A 6 -4.78 -5.72 25.95
C PRO A 6 -5.60 -6.59 25.00
N VAL A 7 -6.72 -6.06 24.51
CA VAL A 7 -7.44 -6.68 23.40
C VAL A 7 -6.40 -6.81 22.31
N ALA A 8 -5.93 -8.02 22.06
CA ALA A 8 -5.11 -8.31 20.90
C ALA A 8 -5.98 -8.00 19.70
N THR A 9 -5.90 -6.75 19.23
CA THR A 9 -6.54 -6.35 17.99
C THR A 9 -5.86 -7.20 16.93
N PHE A 10 -6.60 -8.16 16.35
CA PHE A 10 -6.16 -8.98 15.21
C PHE A 10 -6.00 -8.11 13.95
N GLN A 11 -5.14 -7.11 14.02
CA GLN A 11 -4.86 -6.13 12.99
C GLN A 11 -3.43 -6.33 12.53
N SER A 12 -3.18 -6.08 11.25
CA SER A 12 -1.81 -6.14 10.73
C SER A 12 -0.93 -5.12 11.45
N PRO A 13 0.40 -5.30 11.39
CA PRO A 13 1.33 -4.23 11.67
C PRO A 13 0.96 -2.95 10.89
N PRO A 14 1.30 -1.77 11.41
CA PRO A 14 0.97 -0.50 10.76
C PRO A 14 1.57 -0.45 9.36
N LEU A 15 0.70 -0.24 8.37
CA LEU A 15 1.07 -0.10 6.98
C LEU A 15 1.56 1.33 6.76
N VAL A 16 2.88 1.51 6.77
CA VAL A 16 3.52 2.84 6.62
C VAL A 16 4.63 2.81 5.58
N ALA A 17 4.80 3.94 4.89
CA ALA A 17 5.85 4.14 3.90
C ALA A 17 6.37 5.57 3.99
N VAL A 18 7.66 5.78 3.69
CA VAL A 18 8.25 7.12 3.64
C VAL A 18 8.63 7.42 2.21
N VAL A 19 8.03 8.47 1.64
CA VAL A 19 8.32 8.93 0.28
C VAL A 19 8.55 10.43 0.32
N ASN A 20 9.58 10.91 -0.36
CA ASN A 20 9.95 12.33 -0.41
C ASN A 20 10.01 13.00 0.98
N ASN A 21 10.53 12.26 1.98
CA ASN A 21 10.68 12.73 3.38
C ASN A 21 9.34 12.99 4.12
N GLU A 22 8.23 12.52 3.57
CA GLU A 22 6.91 12.52 4.20
C GLU A 22 6.51 11.09 4.57
N LEU A 23 5.80 10.97 5.70
CA LEU A 23 5.34 9.68 6.21
C LEU A 23 3.90 9.45 5.75
N TYR A 24 3.70 8.37 5.01
CA TYR A 24 2.41 7.90 4.56
C TYR A 24 1.97 6.72 5.42
N SER A 25 0.69 6.67 5.76
CA SER A 25 0.07 5.58 6.51
C SER A 25 -1.24 5.18 5.85
N LEU A 26 -1.43 3.89 5.65
CA LEU A 26 -2.68 3.31 5.18
C LEU A 26 -3.49 2.85 6.39
N GLU A 27 -4.63 3.51 6.60
CA GLU A 27 -5.58 3.14 7.65
C GLU A 27 -6.41 1.96 7.17
N THR A 28 -6.24 0.81 7.81
CA THR A 28 -6.87 -0.44 7.37
C THR A 28 -8.37 -0.43 7.59
N SER A 29 -8.88 0.19 8.66
CA SER A 29 -10.32 0.20 8.98
C SER A 29 -11.16 1.02 8.02
N SER A 30 -10.64 2.16 7.55
CA SER A 30 -11.32 3.07 6.62
C SER A 30 -10.87 2.87 5.16
N ASN A 31 -9.85 2.04 4.96
CA ASN A 31 -9.16 1.87 3.69
C ASN A 31 -8.64 3.19 3.08
N GLU A 32 -8.30 4.16 3.93
CA GLU A 32 -7.85 5.50 3.52
C GLU A 32 -6.35 5.67 3.65
N LEU A 33 -5.73 6.34 2.68
CA LEU A 33 -4.36 6.77 2.79
C LEU A 33 -4.27 8.15 3.46
N LYS A 34 -3.31 8.28 4.38
CA LYS A 34 -2.99 9.52 5.09
C LYS A 34 -1.52 9.86 4.93
N VAL A 35 -1.20 11.15 4.94
CA VAL A 35 0.17 11.66 5.02
C VAL A 35 0.33 12.54 6.24
N TYR A 36 1.47 12.39 6.90
CA TYR A 36 1.88 13.22 8.01
C TYR A 36 2.78 14.35 7.52
N SER A 37 2.31 15.59 7.67
CA SER A 37 3.14 16.75 7.43
C SER A 37 3.93 17.09 8.69
N LYS A 38 5.26 16.95 8.60
CA LYS A 38 6.16 17.30 9.71
C LYS A 38 6.11 18.79 10.06
N ARG A 39 5.79 19.65 9.08
CA ARG A 39 5.74 21.11 9.26
C ARG A 39 4.58 21.52 10.18
N THR A 40 3.40 20.98 9.93
CA THR A 40 2.18 21.30 10.69
C THR A 40 1.92 20.32 11.82
N LYS A 41 2.63 19.18 11.85
CA LYS A 41 2.40 18.04 12.76
C LYS A 41 0.97 17.49 12.68
N THR A 42 0.39 17.55 11.48
CA THR A 42 -0.99 17.10 11.22
C THR A 42 -1.02 15.98 10.19
N TRP A 43 -2.04 15.14 10.29
CA TRP A 43 -2.37 14.15 9.27
C TRP A 43 -3.36 14.73 8.27
N ARG A 44 -3.06 14.58 6.99
CA ARG A 44 -3.98 14.90 5.88
C ARG A 44 -4.40 13.60 5.20
N LYS A 45 -5.68 13.50 4.85
CA LYS A 45 -6.25 12.33 4.16
C LYS A 45 -6.20 12.55 2.65
N PHE A 46 -5.83 11.51 1.89
CA PHE A 46 -5.91 11.46 0.42
C PHE A 46 -7.11 10.67 -0.10
N GLY A 47 -7.85 10.01 0.80
CA GLY A 47 -9.03 9.21 0.48
C GLY A 47 -8.75 7.72 0.29
N PRO A 48 -9.72 6.97 -0.25
CA PRO A 48 -9.66 5.51 -0.33
C PRO A 48 -8.63 5.02 -1.36
N VAL A 49 -8.05 3.85 -1.10
CA VAL A 49 -7.09 3.20 -1.99
C VAL A 49 -7.72 2.07 -2.82
N PRO A 50 -7.16 1.70 -3.98
CA PRO A 50 -7.75 0.70 -4.87
C PRO A 50 -7.58 -0.75 -4.41
N VAL A 51 -7.08 -1.00 -3.19
CA VAL A 51 -6.98 -2.35 -2.59
C VAL A 51 -7.88 -2.46 -1.36
N ARG A 52 -8.29 -3.67 -0.97
CA ARG A 52 -9.18 -3.93 0.18
C ARG A 52 -8.42 -4.17 1.48
N ALA A 53 -7.80 -3.13 2.05
CA ALA A 53 -7.11 -3.25 3.35
C ALA A 53 -8.08 -3.46 4.54
N ASP A 54 -9.33 -3.10 4.37
CA ASP A 54 -10.43 -3.24 5.33
C ASP A 54 -10.89 -4.68 5.53
N SER A 55 -10.95 -5.46 4.45
CA SER A 55 -11.47 -6.83 4.44
C SER A 55 -10.77 -7.78 5.41
N SER A 56 -9.48 -7.56 5.65
CA SER A 56 -8.59 -8.42 6.42
C SER A 56 -7.85 -7.66 7.51
N ARG A 57 -8.33 -6.46 7.89
CA ARG A 57 -7.67 -5.60 8.90
C ARG A 57 -6.18 -5.35 8.56
N GLY A 58 -5.88 -5.22 7.28
CA GLY A 58 -4.55 -4.97 6.70
C GLY A 58 -3.71 -6.20 6.37
N TRP A 59 -4.16 -7.41 6.73
CA TRP A 59 -3.44 -8.63 6.38
C TRP A 59 -3.51 -8.93 4.87
N GLY A 60 -2.39 -9.31 4.25
CA GLY A 60 -2.34 -9.52 2.80
C GLY A 60 -2.27 -8.23 1.98
N VAL A 61 -2.05 -7.07 2.62
CA VAL A 61 -1.71 -5.81 1.96
C VAL A 61 -0.24 -5.50 2.22
N ALA A 62 0.50 -5.20 1.16
CA ALA A 62 1.84 -4.64 1.25
C ALA A 62 1.80 -3.17 0.83
N PHE A 63 2.33 -2.30 1.68
CA PHE A 63 2.43 -0.87 1.44
C PHE A 63 3.86 -0.42 1.70
N LYS A 64 4.55 0.06 0.66
CA LYS A 64 5.97 0.44 0.73
C LYS A 64 6.27 1.62 -0.19
N SER A 65 7.43 2.24 0.03
CA SER A 65 8.03 3.18 -0.90
C SER A 65 8.81 2.44 -1.99
N LEU A 66 8.64 2.87 -3.23
CA LEU A 66 9.42 2.47 -4.39
C LEU A 66 10.09 3.71 -4.98
N GLY A 67 11.32 4.01 -4.54
CA GLY A 67 12.01 5.25 -4.91
C GLY A 67 11.22 6.49 -4.45
N ASN A 68 10.74 7.28 -5.41
CA ASN A 68 9.89 8.47 -5.19
C ASN A 68 8.40 8.20 -5.38
N GLU A 69 8.00 6.93 -5.47
CA GLU A 69 6.62 6.48 -5.62
C GLU A 69 6.19 5.63 -4.41
N LEU A 70 4.88 5.52 -4.22
CA LEU A 70 4.24 4.58 -3.31
C LEU A 70 3.84 3.34 -4.09
N LEU A 71 4.10 2.19 -3.49
CA LEU A 71 3.74 0.87 -4.00
C LEU A 71 2.71 0.26 -3.07
N LEU A 72 1.62 -0.22 -3.66
CA LEU A 72 0.50 -0.82 -2.96
C LEU A 72 0.14 -2.15 -3.63
N ILE A 73 0.22 -3.23 -2.85
CA ILE A 73 -0.10 -4.58 -3.30
C ILE A 73 -1.21 -5.11 -2.39
N GLY A 74 -2.23 -5.70 -2.97
CA GLY A 74 -3.31 -6.31 -2.18
C GLY A 74 -4.47 -6.74 -3.05
N SER A 75 -5.55 -7.19 -2.41
CA SER A 75 -6.74 -7.59 -3.15
C SER A 75 -7.41 -6.38 -3.79
N SER A 76 -7.62 -6.40 -5.10
CA SER A 76 -8.17 -5.25 -5.82
C SER A 76 -9.62 -4.98 -5.42
N THR A 77 -9.97 -3.70 -5.30
CA THR A 77 -11.36 -3.26 -5.19
C THR A 77 -12.09 -3.25 -6.53
N SER A 78 -11.35 -3.25 -7.66
CA SER A 78 -11.93 -3.15 -9.00
C SER A 78 -12.20 -4.53 -9.60
N MET A 79 -13.34 -4.65 -10.30
CA MET A 79 -13.79 -5.89 -10.95
C MET A 79 -13.04 -6.19 -12.26
N VAL A 80 -12.14 -5.29 -12.70
CA VAL A 80 -11.35 -5.39 -13.95
C VAL A 80 -10.09 -6.24 -13.79
N SER A 81 -10.03 -7.13 -12.81
CA SER A 81 -8.99 -8.16 -12.76
C SER A 81 -9.21 -9.19 -13.87
N TYR A 82 -8.81 -8.86 -15.11
CA TYR A 82 -8.80 -9.75 -16.28
C TYR A 82 -7.90 -10.99 -16.11
N SER A 83 -7.25 -11.13 -14.95
CA SER A 83 -6.22 -12.14 -14.70
C SER A 83 -6.58 -13.18 -13.64
N GLY A 84 -7.83 -13.25 -13.16
CA GLY A 84 -8.34 -14.36 -12.32
C GLY A 84 -7.59 -14.58 -11.00
N ASP A 85 -6.71 -13.65 -10.65
CA ASP A 85 -5.76 -13.73 -9.55
C ASP A 85 -6.02 -12.51 -8.68
N GLY A 86 -6.66 -12.72 -7.53
CA GLY A 86 -7.33 -11.68 -6.75
C GLY A 86 -6.44 -10.58 -6.20
N MET A 87 -5.14 -10.57 -6.50
CA MET A 87 -4.13 -9.59 -6.08
C MET A 87 -3.83 -8.60 -7.20
N ALA A 88 -3.60 -7.33 -6.88
CA ALA A 88 -3.18 -6.29 -7.81
C ALA A 88 -2.03 -5.47 -7.23
N ILE A 89 -1.22 -4.91 -8.13
CA ILE A 89 -0.11 -4.03 -7.79
C ILE A 89 -0.44 -2.65 -8.36
N TYR A 90 -0.36 -1.62 -7.52
CA TYR A 90 -0.55 -0.24 -7.90
C TYR A 90 0.67 0.58 -7.52
N THR A 91 1.03 1.54 -8.37
CA THR A 91 1.97 2.60 -8.02
C THR A 91 1.29 3.96 -8.06
N CYS A 92 1.72 4.84 -7.17
CA CYS A 92 1.30 6.23 -7.19
C CYS A 92 2.50 7.11 -6.90
N ARG A 93 2.69 8.16 -7.70
CA ARG A 93 3.64 9.21 -7.36
C ARG A 93 2.90 10.23 -6.49
N PRO A 94 3.20 10.32 -5.19
CA PRO A 94 2.47 11.24 -4.32
C PRO A 94 2.83 12.68 -4.69
N ASP A 95 1.80 13.48 -4.90
CA ASP A 95 1.91 14.93 -5.05
C ASP A 95 1.44 15.58 -3.75
N ALA A 96 2.30 16.40 -3.16
CA ALA A 96 2.04 17.05 -1.89
C ALA A 96 0.87 18.05 -1.96
N GLU A 97 0.48 18.51 -3.15
CA GLU A 97 -0.62 19.46 -3.34
C GLU A 97 -1.91 18.79 -3.86
N ALA A 98 -1.86 17.51 -4.23
CA ALA A 98 -3.03 16.80 -4.72
C ALA A 98 -4.01 16.47 -3.59
N GLU A 99 -5.31 16.64 -3.83
CA GLU A 99 -6.34 16.17 -2.90
C GLU A 99 -6.50 14.64 -2.91
N ARG A 100 -6.18 14.02 -4.04
CA ARG A 100 -6.31 12.57 -4.26
C ARG A 100 -5.10 12.02 -4.98
N LEU A 101 -4.69 10.82 -4.55
CA LEU A 101 -3.63 10.08 -5.21
C LEU A 101 -4.15 9.35 -6.45
N GLN A 102 -3.44 9.53 -7.57
CA GLN A 102 -3.70 8.82 -8.83
C GLN A 102 -2.95 7.50 -8.82
N TRP A 103 -3.68 6.41 -8.54
CA TRP A 103 -3.13 5.07 -8.54
C TRP A 103 -3.11 4.48 -9.95
N ARG A 104 -1.93 4.06 -10.41
CA ARG A 104 -1.73 3.40 -11.69
C ARG A 104 -1.56 1.90 -11.46
N PRO A 105 -2.40 1.04 -12.04
CA PRO A 105 -2.16 -0.40 -11.98
C PRO A 105 -0.87 -0.73 -12.74
N LEU A 106 -0.03 -1.58 -12.17
CA LEU A 106 1.09 -2.17 -12.90
C LEU A 106 0.60 -3.43 -13.60
N GLU A 107 0.55 -3.37 -14.93
CA GLU A 107 0.25 -4.52 -15.78
C GLU A 107 1.52 -5.34 -16.00
N TRP A 108 1.87 -6.16 -15.01
CA TRP A 108 2.96 -7.12 -15.18
C TRP A 108 2.45 -8.46 -15.73
N GLN A 109 3.21 -9.05 -16.66
CA GLN A 109 3.16 -10.48 -16.98
C GLN A 109 3.02 -11.33 -15.68
N LYS A 110 2.12 -12.32 -15.69
CA LYS A 110 1.76 -13.13 -14.51
C LYS A 110 2.99 -13.69 -13.75
N GLN A 111 3.98 -14.20 -14.48
CA GLN A 111 5.16 -14.83 -13.88
C GLN A 111 5.96 -13.87 -13.00
N THR A 112 6.18 -12.63 -13.46
CA THR A 112 7.00 -11.69 -12.69
C THR A 112 6.19 -11.01 -11.58
N LYS A 113 4.87 -10.86 -11.76
CA LYS A 113 3.97 -10.42 -10.69
C LYS A 113 4.05 -11.38 -9.50
N GLN A 114 4.01 -12.69 -9.77
CA GLN A 114 4.14 -13.72 -8.75
C GLN A 114 5.50 -13.67 -8.04
N LEU A 115 6.60 -13.60 -8.81
CA LEU A 115 7.96 -13.46 -8.26
C LEU A 115 8.08 -12.22 -7.35
N TYR A 116 7.50 -11.10 -7.75
CA TYR A 116 7.54 -9.87 -6.98
C TYR A 116 6.73 -9.98 -5.68
N ILE A 117 5.54 -10.57 -5.73
CA ILE A 117 4.73 -10.83 -4.53
C ILE A 117 5.45 -11.79 -3.59
N GLU A 118 6.06 -12.86 -4.12
CA GLU A 118 6.86 -13.81 -3.33
C GLU A 118 8.05 -13.12 -2.65
N LEU A 119 8.83 -12.32 -3.39
CA LEU A 119 9.94 -11.55 -2.80
C LEU A 119 9.46 -10.62 -1.69
N PHE A 120 8.27 -10.01 -1.85
CA PHE A 120 7.66 -9.14 -0.84
C PHE A 120 7.16 -9.90 0.40
N CYS A 121 6.54 -11.07 0.22
CA CYS A 121 6.03 -11.89 1.30
C CYS A 121 7.14 -12.64 2.07
N TYR A 122 8.24 -12.99 1.41
CA TYR A 122 9.33 -13.80 1.99
C TYR A 122 10.58 -12.98 2.39
N GLY A 123 10.55 -11.65 2.30
CA GLY A 123 11.50 -10.78 3.01
C GLY A 123 12.93 -10.72 2.46
N SER A 124 13.15 -10.91 1.16
CA SER A 124 14.49 -10.86 0.58
C SER A 124 14.72 -9.63 -0.31
N LEU A 125 15.44 -8.65 0.27
CA LEU A 125 16.33 -7.65 -0.35
C LEU A 125 15.76 -6.68 -1.42
N ASN A 126 16.29 -5.45 -1.38
CA ASN A 126 16.01 -4.35 -2.30
C ASN A 126 16.08 -4.80 -3.76
N PHE A 127 14.93 -4.95 -4.42
CA PHE A 127 14.86 -5.21 -5.86
C PHE A 127 14.60 -3.89 -6.61
N ASN A 128 15.58 -3.46 -7.41
CA ASN A 128 15.37 -2.42 -8.41
C ASN A 128 14.53 -3.01 -9.55
N PRO A 129 13.38 -2.40 -9.92
CA PRO A 129 12.64 -2.86 -11.09
C PRO A 129 13.52 -2.74 -12.34
N PRO A 130 13.49 -3.71 -13.27
CA PRO A 130 14.12 -3.59 -14.56
C PRO A 130 13.54 -2.36 -15.27
N SER A 131 14.42 -1.43 -15.65
CA SER A 131 14.07 -0.32 -16.53
C SER A 131 13.42 -0.88 -17.79
N SER A 132 12.18 -0.45 -18.07
CA SER A 132 11.50 -0.77 -19.31
C SER A 132 12.35 -0.22 -20.46
N ASN A 133 13.00 -1.11 -21.20
CA ASN A 133 13.40 -0.78 -22.56
C ASN A 133 12.15 -0.88 -23.42
N TYR A 134 11.93 0.19 -24.19
CA TYR A 134 10.84 0.46 -25.13
C TYR A 134 10.36 -0.75 -25.93
#